data_AF-A0A927J0Q9-F1
#
_entry.id   AF-A0A927J0Q9-F1
#
_cell.length_a   1.000
_cell.length_b   1.000
_cell.length_c   1.000
_cell.angle_alpha   90.00
_cell.angle_beta   90.00
_cell.angle_gamma   90.00
#
_symmetry.space_group_name_H-M   'P 1'
#
loop_
_entity.id
_entity.type
_entity.pdbx_description
1 polymer ?
#
loop_
_entity_poly.entity_id
_entity_poly.type
_entity_poly.pdbx_seq_one_letter_code
_entity_poly.pdbx_strand_id
1 'polypeptide(L)'
;MDVFAALADPVRRDLLLALRREDLTAGALAAGRPGVSRPGVSRHLRVLREAGLVGVVTRGRTRVYSARAEGLEPVRALLAALATSSPVPAPDDAGGSAAGARLVPGGLVEHGPAGTELVVTRTFRAPVEDVWASLTEPGRLARWIGRWTGDPSTGHVSFRMTAEGEDVEPEEYTITRCDPPFRFAADTATGDETWHIGFDLAEAEGVTTLTFRQLLAPGDDARSVGPGWEYYLDRLVAAREGRDPADLRWEDYPAALGDHYGATPGGS
;
A
#
# COMPACT_ATOMS: atom_id res chain seq x y z
N MET A 1 28.53 0.91 6.81
CA MET A 1 27.23 1.59 6.65
C MET A 1 26.15 0.55 6.84
N ASP A 2 25.03 0.88 7.45
CA ASP A 2 23.84 0.01 7.41
C ASP A 2 23.29 -0.11 5.97
N VAL A 3 22.64 -1.25 5.67
CA VAL A 3 22.09 -1.58 4.35
C VAL A 3 20.82 -0.81 4.03
N PHE A 4 19.91 -0.60 4.99
CA PHE A 4 18.66 0.15 4.78
C PHE A 4 18.99 1.64 4.57
N ALA A 5 19.86 2.18 5.41
CA ALA A 5 20.42 3.51 5.24
C ALA A 5 21.18 3.66 3.91
N ALA A 6 21.84 2.61 3.40
CA ALA A 6 22.47 2.63 2.08
C ALA A 6 21.44 2.59 0.92
N LEU A 7 20.26 2.00 1.10
CA LEU A 7 19.20 1.91 0.07
C LEU A 7 18.22 3.09 0.05
N ALA A 8 18.13 3.88 1.11
CA ALA A 8 17.22 5.05 1.18
C ALA A 8 17.46 6.12 0.09
N ASP A 9 18.69 6.23 -0.43
CA ASP A 9 19.10 7.18 -1.47
C ASP A 9 18.72 6.68 -2.88
N PRO A 10 17.96 7.45 -3.69
CA PRO A 10 17.53 7.03 -5.02
C PRO A 10 18.71 6.81 -5.99
N VAL A 11 19.75 7.65 -5.94
CA VAL A 11 20.95 7.50 -6.78
C VAL A 11 21.70 6.22 -6.41
N ARG A 12 21.70 5.81 -5.13
CA ARG A 12 22.26 4.52 -4.70
C ARG A 12 21.44 3.34 -5.22
N ARG A 13 20.11 3.42 -5.24
CA ARG A 13 19.23 2.41 -5.86
C ARG A 13 19.46 2.32 -7.37
N ASP A 14 19.50 3.44 -8.08
CA ASP A 14 19.76 3.47 -9.53
C ASP A 14 21.10 2.84 -9.90
N LEU A 15 22.15 3.15 -9.14
CA LEU A 15 23.49 2.59 -9.36
C LEU A 15 23.50 1.07 -9.18
N LEU A 16 22.76 0.54 -8.20
CA LEU A 16 22.56 -0.91 -8.04
C LEU A 16 21.79 -1.52 -9.21
N LEU A 17 20.69 -0.89 -9.64
CA LEU A 17 19.88 -1.39 -10.77
C LEU A 17 20.69 -1.48 -12.07
N ALA A 18 21.58 -0.52 -12.35
CA ALA A 18 22.52 -0.62 -13.47
C ALA A 18 23.56 -1.75 -13.24
N LEU A 19 24.13 -1.86 -12.04
CA LEU A 19 25.09 -2.91 -11.69
C LEU A 19 24.48 -4.32 -11.56
N ARG A 20 23.15 -4.47 -11.65
CA ARG A 20 22.45 -5.75 -11.83
C ARG A 20 22.32 -6.16 -13.30
N ARG A 21 22.53 -5.24 -14.25
CA ARG A 21 22.52 -5.51 -15.69
C ARG A 21 23.92 -5.83 -16.21
N GLU A 22 24.94 -5.12 -15.75
CA GLU A 22 26.33 -5.30 -16.20
C GLU A 22 27.38 -4.76 -15.20
N ASP A 23 28.59 -5.33 -15.31
CA ASP A 23 29.81 -4.96 -14.55
C ASP A 23 30.37 -3.60 -15.05
N LEU A 24 30.12 -2.51 -14.33
CA LEU A 24 30.43 -1.15 -14.81
C LEU A 24 31.54 -0.43 -14.04
N THR A 25 32.24 0.48 -14.73
CA THR A 25 33.16 1.42 -14.08
C THR A 25 32.41 2.65 -13.55
N ALA A 26 32.97 3.30 -12.53
CA ALA A 26 32.46 4.59 -12.03
C ALA A 26 32.44 5.73 -13.08
N GLY A 27 33.13 5.56 -14.23
CA GLY A 27 33.02 6.47 -15.37
C GLY A 27 31.74 6.23 -16.18
N ALA A 28 31.48 4.97 -16.54
CA ALA A 28 30.26 4.59 -17.27
C ALA A 28 28.98 4.85 -16.45
N LEU A 29 29.01 4.54 -15.15
CA LEU A 29 27.90 4.80 -14.22
C LEU A 29 27.55 6.29 -14.09
N ALA A 30 28.52 7.19 -14.28
CA ALA A 30 28.29 8.64 -14.32
C ALA A 30 27.81 9.11 -15.70
N ALA A 31 28.37 8.56 -16.79
CA ALA A 31 27.96 8.90 -18.16
C ALA A 31 26.46 8.59 -18.41
N GLY A 32 25.94 7.52 -17.83
CA GLY A 32 24.51 7.17 -17.90
C GLY A 32 23.58 7.98 -16.97
N ARG A 33 24.05 9.01 -16.27
CA ARG A 33 23.24 9.79 -15.29
C ARG A 33 23.51 11.30 -15.39
N PRO A 34 22.74 12.04 -16.21
CA PRO A 34 22.78 13.50 -16.22
C PRO A 34 22.63 14.08 -14.80
N GLY A 35 23.45 15.08 -14.47
CA GLY A 35 23.49 15.71 -13.14
C GLY A 35 24.37 15.00 -12.08
N VAL A 36 24.65 13.70 -12.21
CA VAL A 36 25.45 12.98 -11.19
C VAL A 36 26.93 12.96 -11.56
N SER A 37 27.72 13.84 -10.93
CA SER A 37 29.16 13.93 -11.18
C SER A 37 29.92 12.64 -10.82
N ARG A 38 31.03 12.37 -11.53
CA ARG A 38 31.89 11.20 -11.28
C ARG A 38 32.47 11.13 -9.84
N PRO A 39 32.82 12.25 -9.17
CA PRO A 39 33.08 12.26 -7.72
C PRO A 39 31.86 11.85 -6.89
N GLY A 40 30.66 12.32 -7.25
CA GLY A 40 29.39 11.89 -6.64
C GLY A 40 29.19 10.38 -6.74
N VAL A 41 29.22 9.82 -7.96
CA VAL A 41 29.15 8.36 -8.19
C VAL A 41 30.19 7.60 -7.36
N SER A 42 31.41 8.13 -7.24
CA SER A 42 32.48 7.52 -6.43
C SER A 42 32.16 7.54 -4.92
N ARG A 43 31.47 8.58 -4.41
CA ARG A 43 30.95 8.65 -3.04
C ARG A 43 29.81 7.64 -2.82
N HIS A 44 28.85 7.55 -3.73
CA HIS A 44 27.75 6.58 -3.65
C HIS A 44 28.26 5.13 -3.70
N LEU A 45 29.19 4.81 -4.60
CA LEU A 45 29.82 3.48 -4.69
C LEU A 45 30.64 3.13 -3.44
N ARG A 46 31.28 4.12 -2.79
CA ARG A 46 31.94 3.92 -1.50
C ARG A 46 30.94 3.48 -0.42
N VAL A 47 29.82 4.19 -0.30
CA VAL A 47 28.75 3.88 0.68
C VAL A 47 28.14 2.50 0.41
N LEU A 48 27.83 2.18 -0.85
CA LEU A 48 27.31 0.87 -1.25
C LEU A 48 28.29 -0.27 -0.92
N ARG A 49 29.59 -0.07 -1.14
CA ARG A 49 30.63 -1.05 -0.79
C ARG A 49 30.78 -1.20 0.72
N GLU A 50 30.66 -0.11 1.47
CA GLU A 50 30.66 -0.10 2.94
C GLU A 50 29.36 -0.66 3.57
N ALA A 51 28.36 -0.98 2.75
CA ALA A 51 27.16 -1.75 3.10
C ALA A 51 27.15 -3.16 2.46
N GLY A 52 28.26 -3.60 1.84
CA GLY A 52 28.36 -4.92 1.18
C GLY A 52 27.59 -5.07 -0.13
N LEU A 53 26.85 -4.05 -0.58
CA LEU A 53 25.93 -4.09 -1.74
C LEU A 53 26.65 -4.09 -3.10
N VAL A 54 27.91 -3.64 -3.17
CA VAL A 54 28.74 -3.73 -4.40
C VAL A 54 30.12 -4.31 -4.15
N GLY A 55 30.56 -5.17 -5.05
CA GLY A 55 31.94 -5.60 -5.19
C GLY A 55 32.76 -4.60 -6.01
N VAL A 56 34.08 -4.72 -5.95
CA VAL A 56 34.98 -3.98 -6.85
C VAL A 56 36.19 -4.83 -7.18
N VAL A 57 36.49 -4.96 -8.47
CA VAL A 57 37.68 -5.63 -9.00
C VAL A 57 38.50 -4.66 -9.83
N THR A 58 39.83 -4.79 -9.75
CA THR A 58 40.74 -3.96 -10.55
C THR A 58 41.09 -4.71 -11.83
N ARG A 59 40.61 -4.24 -12.98
CA ARG A 59 40.97 -4.77 -14.32
C ARG A 59 41.97 -3.81 -14.96
N GLY A 60 43.26 -4.13 -14.85
CA GLY A 60 44.35 -3.24 -15.28
C GLY A 60 44.38 -1.93 -14.50
N ARG A 61 44.14 -0.80 -15.17
CA ARG A 61 44.10 0.54 -14.55
C ARG A 61 42.71 0.99 -14.10
N THR A 62 41.66 0.22 -14.35
CA THR A 62 40.27 0.60 -14.02
C THR A 62 39.69 -0.23 -12.87
N ARG A 63 38.82 0.39 -12.09
CA ARG A 63 37.96 -0.30 -11.11
C ARG A 63 36.61 -0.57 -11.74
N VAL A 64 36.28 -1.84 -11.86
CA VAL A 64 34.97 -2.35 -12.29
C VAL A 64 34.20 -2.76 -11.04
N TYR A 65 32.96 -2.33 -10.95
CA TYR A 65 32.06 -2.63 -9.84
C TYR A 65 31.01 -3.64 -10.30
N SER A 66 30.49 -4.41 -9.35
CA SER A 66 29.45 -5.43 -9.58
C SER A 66 28.45 -5.40 -8.43
N ALA A 67 27.16 -5.63 -8.68
CA ALA A 67 26.18 -5.70 -7.60
C ALA A 67 26.25 -7.06 -6.88
N ARG A 68 26.26 -7.04 -5.53
CA ARG A 68 26.30 -8.25 -4.72
C ARG A 68 24.91 -8.66 -4.26
N ALA A 69 24.50 -9.89 -4.54
CA ALA A 69 23.21 -10.40 -4.10
C ALA A 69 23.18 -10.60 -2.58
N GLU A 70 24.29 -11.07 -2.02
CA GLU A 70 24.43 -11.39 -0.59
C GLU A 70 24.37 -10.14 0.30
N GLY A 71 24.75 -8.98 -0.22
CA GLY A 71 24.63 -7.70 0.50
C GLY A 71 23.18 -7.26 0.72
N LEU A 72 22.21 -7.83 -0.01
CA LEU A 72 20.77 -7.61 0.20
C LEU A 72 20.16 -8.59 1.19
N GLU A 73 20.91 -9.55 1.73
CA GLU A 73 20.34 -10.61 2.55
C GLU A 73 19.69 -10.14 3.86
N PRO A 74 20.17 -9.11 4.58
CA PRO A 74 19.43 -8.57 5.72
C PRO A 74 18.08 -7.94 5.34
N VAL A 75 17.97 -7.41 4.10
CA VAL A 75 16.72 -6.86 3.56
C VAL A 75 15.78 -7.99 3.15
N ARG A 76 16.31 -9.06 2.53
CA ARG A 76 15.55 -10.30 2.26
C ARG A 76 15.05 -10.90 3.56
N ALA A 77 15.90 -11.04 4.58
CA ALA A 77 15.56 -11.61 5.87
C ALA A 77 14.49 -10.79 6.59
N LEU A 78 14.55 -9.45 6.53
CA LEU A 78 13.48 -8.60 7.06
C LEU A 78 12.16 -8.81 6.30
N LEU A 79 12.17 -8.75 4.97
CA LEU A 79 10.97 -8.97 4.15
C LEU A 79 10.40 -10.39 4.33
N ALA A 80 11.26 -11.39 4.48
CA ALA A 80 10.88 -12.77 4.75
C ALA A 80 10.33 -12.93 6.18
N ALA A 81 10.87 -12.24 7.18
CA ALA A 81 10.33 -12.26 8.55
C ALA A 81 8.97 -11.54 8.64
N LEU A 82 8.76 -10.48 7.86
CA LEU A 82 7.47 -9.79 7.74
C LEU A 82 6.43 -10.60 6.93
N ALA A 83 6.87 -11.33 5.91
CA ALA A 83 6.02 -12.23 5.12
C ALA A 83 5.75 -13.59 5.81
N THR A 84 6.66 -14.04 6.68
CA THR A 84 6.47 -15.23 7.52
C THR A 84 5.65 -14.85 8.75
N SER A 85 4.35 -14.65 8.55
CA SER A 85 3.43 -14.95 9.64
C SER A 85 3.67 -16.40 10.08
N SER A 86 3.69 -16.63 11.39
CA SER A 86 3.57 -18.00 11.87
C SER A 86 2.21 -18.52 11.38
N PRO A 87 2.13 -19.73 10.79
CA PRO A 87 0.83 -20.31 10.50
C PRO A 87 0.10 -20.48 11.84
N VAL A 88 -1.00 -19.73 12.01
CA VAL A 88 -2.00 -20.09 13.01
C VAL A 88 -2.43 -21.52 12.65
N PRO A 89 -2.33 -22.49 13.56
CA PRO A 89 -2.70 -23.86 13.25
C PRO A 89 -4.16 -23.88 12.80
N ALA A 90 -4.43 -24.60 11.71
CA ALA A 90 -5.81 -24.80 11.28
C ALA A 90 -6.60 -25.45 12.43
N PRO A 91 -7.79 -24.94 12.79
CA PRO A 91 -8.67 -25.63 13.72
C PRO A 91 -9.25 -26.85 13.00
N ASP A 92 -8.63 -28.01 13.20
CA ASP A 92 -9.15 -29.30 12.72
C ASP A 92 -10.55 -29.56 13.28
N ASP A 93 -11.47 -29.96 12.39
CA ASP A 93 -12.73 -30.69 12.64
C ASP A 93 -13.40 -30.54 14.02
N ALA A 94 -13.85 -29.33 14.36
CA ALA A 94 -14.73 -29.09 15.50
C ALA A 94 -15.87 -28.11 15.15
N GLY A 95 -17.10 -28.61 15.06
CA GLY A 95 -18.28 -27.77 14.90
C GLY A 95 -18.62 -27.04 16.20
N GLY A 96 -18.27 -25.75 16.30
CA GLY A 96 -18.53 -24.94 17.49
C GLY A 96 -18.45 -23.43 17.24
N SER A 97 -19.55 -22.73 17.57
CA SER A 97 -19.75 -21.28 17.71
C SER A 97 -18.59 -20.33 17.34
N ALA A 98 -18.81 -19.46 16.35
CA ALA A 98 -17.90 -18.37 16.04
C ALA A 98 -17.79 -17.35 17.20
N ALA A 99 -16.56 -17.12 17.68
CA ALA A 99 -16.19 -16.00 18.54
C ALA A 99 -14.66 -15.80 18.52
N GLY A 100 -14.18 -14.56 18.42
CA GLY A 100 -12.80 -14.21 18.78
C GLY A 100 -11.71 -14.42 17.71
N ALA A 101 -12.00 -14.20 16.42
CA ALA A 101 -10.92 -13.91 15.46
C ALA A 101 -10.31 -12.53 15.80
N ARG A 102 -9.01 -12.47 16.09
CA ARG A 102 -8.34 -11.22 16.46
C ARG A 102 -8.20 -10.32 15.23
N LEU A 103 -8.86 -9.15 15.25
CA LEU A 103 -8.62 -8.08 14.28
C LEU A 103 -7.14 -7.63 14.32
N VAL A 104 -6.57 -7.39 13.15
CA VAL A 104 -5.17 -6.96 12.97
C VAL A 104 -5.19 -5.72 12.08
N PRO A 105 -4.52 -4.61 12.45
CA PRO A 105 -4.46 -3.44 11.59
C PRO A 105 -3.76 -3.75 10.26
N GLY A 106 -4.44 -3.47 9.15
CA GLY A 106 -3.90 -3.55 7.78
C GLY A 106 -3.48 -2.20 7.21
N GLY A 107 -3.60 -1.12 7.99
CA GLY A 107 -3.23 0.24 7.59
C GLY A 107 -2.43 1.01 8.64
N LEU A 108 -2.21 2.30 8.34
CA LEU A 108 -1.44 3.25 9.15
C LEU A 108 -1.88 4.69 8.84
N VAL A 109 -1.35 5.65 9.61
CA VAL A 109 -1.46 7.08 9.32
C VAL A 109 -0.12 7.57 8.76
N GLU A 110 -0.15 8.18 7.57
CA GLU A 110 0.98 8.83 6.93
C GLU A 110 0.82 10.36 6.99
N HIS A 111 1.93 11.09 7.16
CA HIS A 111 1.94 12.55 7.14
C HIS A 111 2.75 13.04 5.95
N GLY A 112 2.05 13.54 4.93
CA GLY A 112 2.61 13.99 3.66
C GLY A 112 2.53 15.51 3.45
N PRO A 113 3.07 16.02 2.33
CA PRO A 113 2.95 17.43 1.96
C PRO A 113 1.53 17.84 1.54
N ALA A 114 0.63 16.88 1.32
CA ALA A 114 -0.79 17.11 1.03
C ALA A 114 -1.65 17.22 2.32
N GLY A 115 -1.16 16.71 3.46
CA GLY A 115 -1.90 16.61 4.71
C GLY A 115 -1.62 15.28 5.42
N THR A 116 -2.56 14.84 6.26
CA THR A 116 -2.52 13.53 6.92
C THR A 116 -3.35 12.55 6.11
N GLU A 117 -2.77 11.43 5.69
CA GLU A 117 -3.47 10.38 4.92
C GLU A 117 -3.63 9.13 5.79
N LEU A 118 -4.86 8.62 5.89
CA LEU A 118 -5.13 7.25 6.28
C LEU A 118 -4.78 6.34 5.10
N VAL A 119 -3.90 5.36 5.29
CA VAL A 119 -3.46 4.43 4.24
C VAL A 119 -3.74 3.01 4.70
N VAL A 120 -4.61 2.28 3.99
CA VAL A 120 -5.00 0.90 4.37
C VAL A 120 -4.73 -0.06 3.21
N THR A 121 -4.06 -1.18 3.52
CA THR A 121 -3.64 -2.16 2.51
C THR A 121 -4.38 -3.50 2.68
N ARG A 122 -4.72 -4.14 1.56
CA ARG A 122 -5.16 -5.54 1.48
C ARG A 122 -4.46 -6.22 0.30
N THR A 123 -4.32 -7.54 0.33
CA THR A 123 -3.73 -8.31 -0.79
C THR A 123 -4.67 -9.43 -1.21
N PHE A 124 -4.75 -9.69 -2.51
CA PHE A 124 -5.64 -10.68 -3.10
C PHE A 124 -4.86 -11.54 -4.10
N ARG A 125 -4.95 -12.87 -3.99
CA ARG A 125 -4.43 -13.78 -5.03
C ARG A 125 -5.41 -13.86 -6.20
N ALA A 126 -5.47 -12.76 -6.96
CA ALA A 126 -6.31 -12.58 -8.13
C ALA A 126 -5.69 -11.54 -9.08
N PRO A 127 -6.02 -11.60 -10.39
CA PRO A 127 -5.60 -10.58 -11.35
C PRO A 127 -6.15 -9.19 -10.99
N VAL A 128 -5.40 -8.16 -11.37
CA VAL A 128 -5.74 -6.76 -11.09
C VAL A 128 -7.14 -6.36 -11.59
N GLU A 129 -7.57 -6.88 -12.74
CA GLU A 129 -8.87 -6.56 -13.34
C GLU A 129 -10.06 -7.07 -12.50
N ASP A 130 -9.92 -8.20 -11.81
CA ASP A 130 -10.99 -8.77 -10.98
C ASP A 130 -11.09 -8.09 -9.60
N VAL A 131 -9.95 -7.62 -9.08
CA VAL A 131 -9.92 -6.75 -7.90
C VAL A 131 -10.50 -5.37 -8.25
N TRP A 132 -10.08 -4.77 -9.37
CA TRP A 132 -10.65 -3.52 -9.89
C TRP A 132 -12.16 -3.60 -10.10
N ALA A 133 -12.65 -4.70 -10.69
CA ALA A 133 -14.08 -4.94 -10.84
C ALA A 133 -14.82 -4.96 -9.50
N SER A 134 -14.18 -5.45 -8.42
CA SER A 134 -14.79 -5.48 -7.08
C SER A 134 -14.88 -4.11 -6.41
N LEU A 135 -14.10 -3.14 -6.89
CA LEU A 135 -14.04 -1.76 -6.43
C LEU A 135 -14.85 -0.81 -7.34
N THR A 136 -15.16 -1.19 -8.58
CA THR A 136 -15.77 -0.28 -9.57
C THR A 136 -17.04 -0.80 -10.25
N GLU A 137 -17.32 -2.10 -10.32
CA GLU A 137 -18.61 -2.58 -10.85
C GLU A 137 -19.71 -2.41 -9.78
N PRO A 138 -20.83 -1.69 -10.06
CA PRO A 138 -21.89 -1.46 -9.07
C PRO A 138 -22.46 -2.73 -8.42
N GLY A 139 -22.51 -3.85 -9.15
CA GLY A 139 -23.00 -5.14 -8.67
C GLY A 139 -21.99 -5.99 -7.87
N ARG A 140 -20.73 -5.54 -7.79
CA ARG A 140 -19.70 -6.13 -6.89
C ARG A 140 -19.43 -5.22 -5.69
N LEU A 141 -19.35 -3.91 -5.92
CA LEU A 141 -19.20 -2.89 -4.87
C LEU A 141 -20.33 -2.99 -3.82
N ALA A 142 -21.57 -3.21 -4.30
CA ALA A 142 -22.76 -3.34 -3.46
C ALA A 142 -22.76 -4.57 -2.54
N ARG A 143 -21.82 -5.51 -2.72
CA ARG A 143 -21.70 -6.69 -1.87
C ARG A 143 -21.03 -6.37 -0.54
N TRP A 144 -20.20 -5.32 -0.47
CA TRP A 144 -19.38 -5.04 0.72
C TRP A 144 -19.60 -3.65 1.31
N ILE A 145 -19.77 -2.60 0.50
CA ILE A 145 -19.90 -1.21 1.00
C ILE A 145 -21.13 -0.47 0.47
N GLY A 146 -21.39 -0.51 -0.84
CA GLY A 146 -22.33 0.42 -1.44
C GLY A 146 -22.43 0.35 -2.95
N ARG A 147 -23.33 1.14 -3.53
CA ARG A 147 -23.60 1.14 -4.98
C ARG A 147 -23.53 2.55 -5.53
N TRP A 148 -22.85 2.74 -6.66
CA TRP A 148 -22.91 3.97 -7.42
C TRP A 148 -23.89 3.88 -8.61
N THR A 149 -24.35 5.05 -9.04
CA THR A 149 -25.23 5.31 -10.19
C THR A 149 -24.79 6.60 -10.90
N GLY A 150 -25.31 6.86 -12.10
CA GLY A 150 -24.85 7.95 -12.98
C GLY A 150 -23.96 7.43 -14.11
N ASP A 151 -23.14 8.32 -14.68
CA ASP A 151 -22.22 8.00 -15.78
C ASP A 151 -20.81 8.54 -15.43
N PRO A 152 -19.84 7.66 -15.11
CA PRO A 152 -18.51 8.08 -14.70
C PRO A 152 -17.71 8.79 -15.80
N SER A 153 -18.14 8.72 -17.07
CA SER A 153 -17.52 9.49 -18.15
C SER A 153 -17.83 10.99 -18.08
N THR A 154 -18.84 11.38 -17.30
CA THR A 154 -19.14 12.80 -16.98
C THR A 154 -18.20 13.39 -15.93
N GLY A 155 -17.41 12.55 -15.24
CA GLY A 155 -16.64 12.94 -14.05
C GLY A 155 -17.45 12.94 -12.75
N HIS A 156 -18.76 12.65 -12.77
CA HIS A 156 -19.60 12.63 -11.58
C HIS A 156 -20.41 11.33 -11.46
N VAL A 157 -20.54 10.81 -10.23
CA VAL A 157 -21.38 9.67 -9.89
C VAL A 157 -22.08 9.90 -8.54
N SER A 158 -23.26 9.32 -8.36
CA SER A 158 -23.95 9.30 -7.06
C SER A 158 -23.75 7.95 -6.40
N PHE A 159 -23.18 7.92 -5.20
CA PHE A 159 -22.82 6.72 -4.43
C PHE A 159 -23.64 6.60 -3.15
N ARG A 160 -24.11 5.38 -2.85
CA ARG A 160 -24.93 5.07 -1.66
C ARG A 160 -24.28 3.94 -0.88
N MET A 161 -23.94 4.17 0.39
CA MET A 161 -23.39 3.16 1.30
C MET A 161 -24.47 2.20 1.81
N THR A 162 -24.94 1.30 0.93
CA THR A 162 -26.00 0.32 1.23
C THR A 162 -25.64 -0.69 2.32
N ALA A 163 -24.40 -0.70 2.81
CA ALA A 163 -23.96 -1.60 3.87
C ALA A 163 -24.67 -1.38 5.21
N GLU A 164 -24.93 -0.14 5.62
CA GLU A 164 -25.42 0.13 6.99
C GLU A 164 -26.90 0.56 7.06
N GLY A 165 -27.60 0.70 5.91
CA GLY A 165 -29.07 0.85 5.91
C GLY A 165 -29.73 1.26 4.58
N GLU A 166 -31.05 1.09 4.50
CA GLU A 166 -31.87 1.52 3.35
C GLU A 166 -32.24 3.01 3.38
N ASP A 167 -32.05 3.70 4.52
CA ASP A 167 -32.40 5.11 4.74
C ASP A 167 -31.25 6.10 4.42
N VAL A 168 -30.00 5.63 4.28
CA VAL A 168 -28.83 6.48 3.99
C VAL A 168 -29.00 7.17 2.63
N GLU A 169 -28.99 8.50 2.54
CA GLU A 169 -29.14 9.18 1.25
C GLU A 169 -27.91 8.98 0.33
N PRO A 170 -28.07 8.98 -1.01
CA PRO A 170 -26.93 8.93 -1.93
C PRO A 170 -26.15 10.26 -1.94
N GLU A 171 -24.84 10.19 -1.78
CA GLU A 171 -23.91 11.32 -1.90
C GLU A 171 -23.45 11.48 -3.37
N GLU A 172 -23.10 12.70 -3.78
CA GLU A 172 -22.43 12.94 -5.07
C GLU A 172 -20.91 12.92 -4.90
N TYR A 173 -20.21 12.25 -5.82
CA TYR A 173 -18.76 12.16 -5.88
C TYR A 173 -18.25 12.69 -7.23
N THR A 174 -17.22 13.53 -7.19
CA THR A 174 -16.48 14.01 -8.35
C THR A 174 -15.22 13.17 -8.54
N ILE A 175 -15.14 12.44 -9.65
CA ILE A 175 -14.00 11.57 -9.98
C ILE A 175 -12.83 12.44 -10.44
N THR A 176 -11.89 12.68 -9.53
CA THR A 176 -10.67 13.45 -9.80
C THR A 176 -9.62 12.64 -10.56
N ARG A 177 -9.69 11.30 -10.50
CA ARG A 177 -8.83 10.41 -11.30
C ARG A 177 -9.44 9.02 -11.55
N CYS A 178 -9.28 8.51 -12.76
CA CYS A 178 -9.59 7.11 -13.09
C CYS A 178 -8.63 6.60 -14.18
N ASP A 179 -7.68 5.75 -13.79
CA ASP A 179 -6.75 5.05 -14.69
C ASP A 179 -6.97 3.53 -14.56
N PRO A 180 -7.98 2.93 -15.24
CA PRO A 180 -8.26 1.50 -15.09
C PRO A 180 -7.12 0.61 -15.63
N PRO A 181 -6.83 -0.56 -15.01
CA PRO A 181 -7.37 -1.08 -13.76
C PRO A 181 -6.53 -0.70 -12.52
N PHE A 182 -5.71 0.36 -12.58
CA PHE A 182 -4.63 0.60 -11.61
C PHE A 182 -4.91 1.68 -10.57
N ARG A 183 -5.71 2.71 -10.87
CA ARG A 183 -5.89 3.85 -9.94
C ARG A 183 -7.24 4.53 -10.05
N PHE A 184 -7.81 4.89 -8.90
CA PHE A 184 -9.01 5.70 -8.77
C PHE A 184 -8.81 6.78 -7.69
N ALA A 185 -9.40 7.95 -7.87
CA ALA A 185 -9.59 8.96 -6.83
C ALA A 185 -10.87 9.76 -7.09
N ALA A 186 -11.58 10.11 -6.02
CA ALA A 186 -12.77 10.93 -6.06
C ALA A 186 -12.95 11.74 -4.77
N ASP A 187 -13.60 12.89 -4.92
CA ASP A 187 -13.89 13.84 -3.85
C ASP A 187 -15.41 13.88 -3.61
N THR A 188 -15.90 14.00 -2.38
CA THR A 188 -17.32 14.32 -2.14
C THR A 188 -17.65 15.70 -2.71
N ALA A 189 -18.74 15.79 -3.49
CA ALA A 189 -19.05 16.98 -4.30
C ALA A 189 -19.86 18.04 -3.54
N THR A 190 -20.56 17.66 -2.47
CA THR A 190 -21.59 18.47 -1.80
C THR A 190 -21.64 18.23 -0.30
N GLY A 191 -21.09 19.15 0.49
CA GLY A 191 -21.10 19.15 1.96
C GLY A 191 -20.25 20.28 2.55
N ASP A 192 -20.32 20.51 3.86
CA ASP A 192 -19.38 21.38 4.59
C ASP A 192 -18.00 20.70 4.79
N GLU A 193 -17.94 19.38 4.63
CA GLU A 193 -16.74 18.55 4.71
C GLU A 193 -16.47 17.88 3.35
N THR A 194 -15.26 18.05 2.80
CA THR A 194 -14.81 17.39 1.57
C THR A 194 -13.91 16.21 1.91
N TRP A 195 -14.36 14.99 1.58
CA TRP A 195 -13.57 13.77 1.73
C TRP A 195 -12.86 13.49 0.40
N HIS A 196 -11.53 13.34 0.45
CA HIS A 196 -10.76 12.89 -0.72
C HIS A 196 -10.38 11.42 -0.52
N ILE A 197 -10.98 10.54 -1.31
CA ILE A 197 -10.73 9.08 -1.26
C ILE A 197 -10.08 8.58 -2.55
N GLY A 198 -9.32 7.50 -2.46
CA GLY A 198 -8.75 6.86 -3.64
C GLY A 198 -8.10 5.52 -3.35
N PHE A 199 -7.66 4.84 -4.41
CA PHE A 199 -6.88 3.62 -4.28
C PHE A 199 -5.91 3.40 -5.44
N ASP A 200 -4.83 2.69 -5.12
CA ASP A 200 -3.90 2.07 -6.05
C ASP A 200 -4.10 0.55 -6.06
N LEU A 201 -4.01 -0.06 -7.24
CA LEU A 201 -3.80 -1.50 -7.42
C LEU A 201 -2.44 -1.76 -8.07
N ALA A 202 -1.67 -2.71 -7.54
CA ALA A 202 -0.42 -3.18 -8.12
C ALA A 202 -0.35 -4.71 -8.08
N GLU A 203 -0.17 -5.36 -9.24
CA GLU A 203 0.00 -6.81 -9.33
C GLU A 203 1.47 -7.22 -9.43
N ALA A 204 1.85 -8.24 -8.65
CA ALA A 204 3.10 -8.97 -8.82
C ALA A 204 2.86 -10.47 -8.54
N GLU A 205 3.42 -11.34 -9.39
CA GLU A 205 3.43 -12.80 -9.19
C GLU A 205 2.04 -13.43 -8.96
N GLY A 206 0.99 -12.86 -9.56
CA GLY A 206 -0.41 -13.32 -9.41
C GLY A 206 -1.09 -12.88 -8.10
N VAL A 207 -0.51 -11.90 -7.41
CA VAL A 207 -1.08 -11.24 -6.23
C VAL A 207 -1.24 -9.76 -6.52
N THR A 208 -2.45 -9.25 -6.38
CA THR A 208 -2.76 -7.82 -6.46
C THR A 208 -2.81 -7.23 -5.05
N THR A 209 -1.98 -6.22 -4.80
CA THR A 209 -2.05 -5.35 -3.62
C THR A 209 -3.00 -4.20 -3.91
N LEU A 210 -4.01 -4.04 -3.04
CA LEU A 210 -4.84 -2.85 -2.94
C LEU A 210 -4.26 -1.95 -1.85
N THR A 211 -3.98 -0.68 -2.19
CA THR A 211 -3.67 0.37 -1.21
C THR A 211 -4.74 1.46 -1.31
N PHE A 212 -5.71 1.42 -0.40
CA PHE A 212 -6.72 2.46 -0.21
C PHE A 212 -6.12 3.66 0.54
N ARG A 213 -6.60 4.87 0.23
CA ARG A 213 -6.27 6.11 0.95
C ARG A 213 -7.48 7.01 1.16
N GLN A 214 -7.49 7.71 2.29
CA GLN A 214 -8.30 8.90 2.53
C GLN A 214 -7.40 10.03 3.04
N LEU A 215 -7.52 11.23 2.48
CA LEU A 215 -6.96 12.45 3.09
C LEU A 215 -7.89 12.87 4.24
N LEU A 216 -7.33 13.00 5.44
CA LEU A 216 -8.07 13.40 6.64
C LEU A 216 -8.18 14.93 6.70
N ALA A 217 -9.38 15.43 6.99
CA ALA A 217 -9.65 16.86 7.11
C ALA A 217 -9.07 17.45 8.41
N PRO A 218 -8.87 18.79 8.50
CA PRO A 218 -8.34 19.45 9.70
C PRO A 218 -9.29 19.40 10.91
N GLY A 219 -9.31 18.27 11.60
CA GLY A 219 -10.19 18.00 12.74
C GLY A 219 -10.52 16.51 12.92
N ASP A 220 -10.35 15.70 11.87
CA ASP A 220 -10.62 14.27 11.87
C ASP A 220 -9.79 13.52 12.91
N ASP A 221 -10.45 12.66 13.69
CA ASP A 221 -9.77 11.69 14.53
C ASP A 221 -9.54 10.38 13.78
N ALA A 222 -8.27 10.11 13.45
CA ALA A 222 -7.86 8.84 12.83
C ALA A 222 -8.26 7.61 13.67
N ARG A 223 -8.42 7.75 15.00
CA ARG A 223 -8.94 6.69 15.90
C ARG A 223 -10.36 6.25 15.54
N SER A 224 -11.13 7.12 14.90
CA SER A 224 -12.49 6.86 14.42
C SER A 224 -12.49 6.41 12.96
N VAL A 225 -11.80 7.16 12.09
CA VAL A 225 -11.82 6.94 10.62
C VAL A 225 -11.08 5.66 10.22
N GLY A 226 -9.96 5.34 10.88
CA GLY A 226 -9.15 4.14 10.61
C GLY A 226 -9.92 2.83 10.77
N PRO A 227 -10.51 2.54 11.95
CA PRO A 227 -11.34 1.36 12.16
C PRO A 227 -12.54 1.26 11.20
N GLY A 228 -13.11 2.40 10.78
CA GLY A 228 -14.17 2.46 9.77
C GLY A 228 -13.76 1.81 8.45
N TRP A 229 -12.60 2.20 7.89
CA TRP A 229 -12.13 1.62 6.64
C TRP A 229 -11.60 0.19 6.77
N GLU A 230 -11.08 -0.20 7.93
CA GLU A 230 -10.70 -1.60 8.19
C GLU A 230 -11.94 -2.52 8.14
N TYR A 231 -13.06 -2.10 8.75
CA TYR A 231 -14.35 -2.82 8.69
C TYR A 231 -14.83 -2.98 7.24
N TYR A 232 -14.85 -1.91 6.44
CA TYR A 232 -15.26 -2.02 5.04
C TYR A 232 -14.29 -2.84 4.18
N LEU A 233 -12.98 -2.73 4.39
CA LEU A 233 -12.00 -3.49 3.62
C LEU A 233 -11.94 -4.97 4.00
N ASP A 234 -12.31 -5.34 5.24
CA ASP A 234 -12.53 -6.74 5.60
C ASP A 234 -13.87 -7.29 5.08
N ARG A 235 -14.90 -6.44 4.95
CA ARG A 235 -16.13 -6.76 4.20
C ARG A 235 -15.84 -7.02 2.71
N LEU A 236 -14.90 -6.29 2.10
CA LEU A 236 -14.40 -6.57 0.75
C LEU A 236 -13.69 -7.93 0.69
N VAL A 237 -12.82 -8.25 1.66
CA VAL A 237 -12.17 -9.57 1.74
C VAL A 237 -13.21 -10.68 1.86
N ALA A 238 -14.18 -10.54 2.78
CA ALA A 238 -15.27 -11.51 2.95
C ALA A 238 -16.06 -11.74 1.65
N ALA A 239 -16.50 -10.67 0.99
CA ALA A 239 -17.24 -10.73 -0.27
C ALA A 239 -16.46 -11.37 -1.43
N ARG A 240 -15.12 -11.26 -1.43
CA ARG A 240 -14.24 -11.91 -2.43
C ARG A 240 -13.91 -13.36 -2.09
N GLU A 241 -13.91 -13.73 -0.82
CA GLU A 241 -13.76 -15.11 -0.35
C GLU A 241 -15.08 -15.92 -0.37
N GLY A 242 -16.21 -15.27 -0.65
CA GLY A 242 -17.53 -15.89 -0.65
C GLY A 242 -18.15 -16.07 0.76
N ARG A 243 -17.60 -15.39 1.77
CA ARG A 243 -18.18 -15.26 3.11
C ARG A 243 -19.21 -14.13 3.11
N ASP A 244 -20.18 -14.18 4.03
CA ASP A 244 -21.14 -13.07 4.18
C ASP A 244 -20.48 -11.89 4.91
N PRO A 245 -20.41 -10.69 4.32
CA PRO A 245 -19.89 -9.51 5.01
C PRO A 245 -20.73 -9.09 6.22
N ALA A 246 -21.99 -9.53 6.33
CA ALA A 246 -22.85 -9.31 7.49
C ALA A 246 -22.51 -10.21 8.70
N ASP A 247 -21.53 -11.12 8.59
CA ASP A 247 -20.95 -11.81 9.75
C ASP A 247 -20.02 -10.90 10.57
N LEU A 248 -19.42 -9.89 9.94
CA LEU A 248 -18.55 -8.91 10.59
C LEU A 248 -19.37 -7.89 11.39
N ARG A 249 -18.99 -7.62 12.64
CA ARG A 249 -19.68 -6.68 13.53
C ARG A 249 -18.88 -5.39 13.63
N TRP A 250 -19.52 -4.25 13.36
CA TRP A 250 -18.90 -2.93 13.53
C TRP A 250 -18.36 -2.70 14.94
N GLU A 251 -19.06 -3.18 15.96
CA GLU A 251 -18.73 -2.97 17.39
C GLU A 251 -17.36 -3.51 17.81
N ASP A 252 -16.81 -4.50 17.09
CA ASP A 252 -15.47 -5.06 17.35
C ASP A 252 -14.33 -4.09 16.95
N TYR A 253 -14.55 -3.23 15.93
CA TYR A 253 -13.47 -2.52 15.24
C TYR A 253 -12.92 -1.30 16.03
N PRO A 254 -13.73 -0.34 16.52
CA PRO A 254 -13.21 0.84 17.21
C PRO A 254 -12.39 0.49 18.45
N ALA A 255 -12.84 -0.48 19.25
CA ALA A 255 -12.16 -0.91 20.47
C ALA A 255 -10.87 -1.72 20.20
N ALA A 256 -10.82 -2.49 19.11
CA ALA A 256 -9.64 -3.30 18.77
C ALA A 256 -8.55 -2.51 18.01
N LEU A 257 -8.94 -1.51 17.21
CA LEU A 257 -8.04 -0.85 16.25
C LEU A 257 -7.83 0.65 16.49
N GLY A 258 -8.68 1.34 17.27
CA GLY A 258 -8.63 2.79 17.43
C GLY A 258 -7.30 3.32 17.96
N ASP A 259 -6.70 2.66 18.96
CA ASP A 259 -5.40 3.08 19.52
C ASP A 259 -4.22 2.92 18.54
N HIS A 260 -4.31 2.01 17.55
CA HIS A 260 -3.28 1.88 16.51
C HIS A 260 -3.25 3.10 15.60
N TYR A 261 -4.42 3.55 15.14
CA TYR A 261 -4.55 4.77 14.33
C TYR A 261 -4.37 6.05 15.14
N GLY A 262 -4.55 5.98 16.46
CA GLY A 262 -4.30 7.06 17.41
C GLY A 262 -2.86 7.23 17.90
N ALA A 263 -1.91 6.43 17.39
CA ALA A 263 -0.52 6.44 17.83
C ALA A 263 0.34 7.38 16.97
N THR A 264 0.40 8.66 17.33
CA THR A 264 1.22 9.67 16.62
C THR A 264 2.69 9.26 16.58
N PRO A 265 3.36 9.19 15.41
CA PRO A 265 4.77 8.84 15.29
C PRO A 265 5.69 10.02 15.68
N GLY A 266 5.60 10.48 16.93
CA GLY A 266 6.37 11.61 17.46
C GLY A 266 5.92 12.06 18.85
N GLY A 267 6.35 11.36 19.90
CA GLY A 267 6.12 11.74 21.29
C GLY A 267 7.28 11.33 22.19
N SER A 268 8.20 12.27 22.45
CA SER A 268 9.33 12.16 23.39
C SER A 268 9.51 13.47 24.12
#